data_AF-A0A1J7IL57-F1
#
_entry.id   AF-A0A1J7IL57-F1
#
_cell.length_a   1.000
_cell.length_b   1.000
_cell.length_c   1.000
_cell.angle_alpha   90.00
_cell.angle_beta   90.00
_cell.angle_gamma   90.00
#
_symmetry.space_group_name_H-M   'P 1'
#
loop_
_entity.id
_entity.type
_entity.pdbx_description
1 polymer ?
#
loop_
_entity_poly.entity_id
_entity_poly.type
_entity_poly.pdbx_seq_one_letter_code
_entity_poly.pdbx_strand_id
1 'polypeptide(L)'
;MENMRAVFEKARSAEDRRRTVPGWAIDDISFEVMVDPVITKTGKSYERASIMEHLRRKPTDPLTREPLSIADLRPNLALKEACAEFLEENGWAVDW
;
A
#
# COMPACT_ATOMS: atom_id res chain seq x y z
N MET A 1 28.71 -24.41 7.65
CA MET A 1 28.24 -23.31 8.52
C MET A 1 26.89 -22.73 8.07
N GLU A 2 26.03 -23.53 7.43
CA GLU A 2 24.79 -23.03 6.81
C GLU A 2 23.51 -23.34 7.61
N ASN A 3 23.65 -24.06 8.73
CA ASN A 3 22.52 -24.63 9.45
C ASN A 3 22.16 -23.92 10.77
N MET A 4 22.85 -22.83 11.11
CA MET A 4 22.57 -22.11 12.36
C MET A 4 21.50 -21.01 12.16
N ARG A 5 21.56 -20.26 11.05
CA ARG A 5 20.54 -19.25 10.72
C ARG A 5 19.14 -19.83 10.54
N ALA A 6 19.01 -20.93 9.79
CA ALA A 6 17.72 -21.58 9.55
C ALA A 6 17.10 -22.15 10.83
N VAL A 7 17.93 -22.61 11.79
CA VAL A 7 17.48 -23.10 13.09
C VAL A 7 17.00 -21.95 13.97
N PHE A 8 17.73 -20.83 14.03
CA PHE A 8 17.30 -19.62 14.73
C PHE A 8 16.02 -19.02 14.13
N GLU A 9 15.85 -19.08 12.81
CA GLU A 9 14.66 -18.58 12.11
C GLU A 9 13.43 -19.46 12.31
N LYS A 10 13.60 -20.79 12.43
CA LYS A 10 12.52 -21.72 12.82
C LYS A 10 12.12 -21.63 14.29
N ALA A 11 13.04 -21.20 15.17
CA ALA A 11 12.81 -21.06 16.60
C ALA A 11 12.24 -19.68 17.00
N ARG A 12 12.20 -18.72 16.08
CA ARG A 12 11.54 -17.43 16.29
C ARG A 12 10.03 -17.65 16.47
N SER A 13 9.45 -17.04 17.51
CA SER A 13 7.99 -17.04 17.70
C SER A 13 7.32 -16.41 16.47
N ALA A 14 6.04 -16.71 16.24
CA ALA A 14 5.26 -16.04 15.18
C ALA A 14 5.32 -14.50 15.31
N GLU A 15 5.53 -14.02 16.54
CA GLU A 15 5.72 -12.62 16.91
C GLU A 15 7.01 -11.99 16.36
N ASP A 16 8.05 -12.81 16.12
CA ASP A 16 9.42 -12.42 15.79
C ASP A 16 9.73 -12.56 14.28
N ARG A 17 8.77 -13.04 13.48
CA ARG A 17 8.88 -13.04 12.01
C ARG A 17 8.85 -11.60 11.50
N ARG A 18 9.67 -11.29 10.48
CA ARG A 18 9.67 -9.98 9.81
C ARG A 18 8.23 -9.65 9.39
N ARG A 19 7.65 -8.67 10.08
CA ARG A 19 6.34 -8.09 9.77
C ARG A 19 6.54 -7.16 8.57
N THR A 20 6.04 -7.57 7.41
CA THR A 20 6.13 -6.79 6.17
C THR A 20 4.74 -6.50 5.65
N VAL A 21 4.43 -5.22 5.44
CA VAL A 21 3.19 -4.83 4.77
C VAL A 21 3.27 -5.29 3.31
N PRO A 22 2.24 -5.95 2.77
CA PRO A 22 2.22 -6.31 1.37
C PRO A 22 2.28 -5.08 0.47
N GLY A 23 3.13 -5.11 -0.58
CA GLY A 23 3.31 -3.96 -1.47
C GLY A 23 2.04 -3.51 -2.19
N TRP A 24 1.04 -4.38 -2.34
CA TRP A 24 -0.26 -4.02 -2.92
C TRP A 24 -1.09 -3.10 -2.00
N ALA A 25 -0.79 -3.05 -0.70
CA ALA A 25 -1.48 -2.22 0.28
C ALA A 25 -0.82 -0.85 0.47
N ILE A 26 0.39 -0.65 -0.08
CA ILE A 26 1.20 0.55 0.15
C ILE A 26 0.95 1.57 -0.97
N ASP A 27 0.74 2.83 -0.58
CA ASP A 27 0.67 3.95 -1.51
C ASP A 27 2.07 4.33 -2.01
N ASP A 28 2.27 4.43 -3.33
CA ASP A 28 3.58 4.78 -3.90
C ASP A 28 3.96 6.27 -3.72
N ILE A 29 3.06 7.09 -3.17
CA ILE A 29 3.29 8.51 -2.91
C ILE A 29 3.61 8.75 -1.42
N SER A 30 2.73 8.33 -0.51
CA SER A 30 2.95 8.51 0.94
C SER A 30 3.79 7.40 1.57
N PHE A 31 3.90 6.23 0.93
CA PHE A 31 4.51 5.01 1.48
C PHE A 31 3.80 4.45 2.73
N GLU A 32 2.56 4.86 2.96
CA GLU A 32 1.70 4.37 4.03
C GLU A 32 0.68 3.34 3.49
N VAL A 33 0.02 2.62 4.39
CA VAL A 33 -1.09 1.72 4.02
C VAL A 33 -2.27 2.54 3.50
N MET A 34 -2.79 2.17 2.34
CA MET A 34 -3.97 2.82 1.76
C MET A 34 -5.22 2.55 2.60
N VAL A 35 -5.92 3.62 2.99
CA VAL A 35 -7.18 3.58 3.74
C VAL A 35 -8.37 3.92 2.84
N ASP A 36 -8.19 4.84 1.88
CA ASP A 36 -9.20 5.18 0.89
C ASP A 36 -8.62 5.11 -0.55
N PRO A 37 -8.25 3.91 -1.01
CA PRO A 37 -7.61 3.75 -2.30
C PRO A 37 -8.53 4.18 -3.46
N VAL A 38 -7.95 4.95 -4.39
CA VAL A 38 -8.55 5.28 -5.68
C VAL A 38 -7.69 4.75 -6.81
N ILE A 39 -8.33 4.27 -7.86
CA ILE A 39 -7.68 3.75 -9.06
C ILE A 39 -7.70 4.80 -10.18
N THR A 40 -6.58 4.92 -10.88
CA THR A 40 -6.43 5.73 -12.08
C THR A 40 -6.93 4.96 -13.32
N LYS A 41 -7.09 5.65 -14.45
CA LYS A 41 -7.40 5.01 -15.75
C LYS A 41 -6.33 4.03 -16.24
N THR A 42 -5.11 4.09 -15.69
CA THR A 42 -3.99 3.19 -16.00
C THR A 42 -4.00 1.93 -15.10
N GLY A 43 -4.94 1.85 -14.15
CA GLY A 43 -5.12 0.69 -13.26
C GLY A 43 -4.28 0.74 -11.99
N LYS A 44 -3.46 1.78 -11.78
CA LYS A 44 -2.69 1.94 -10.54
C LYS A 44 -3.57 2.55 -9.46
N SER A 45 -3.45 2.04 -8.24
CA SER A 45 -4.14 2.60 -7.06
C SER A 45 -3.19 3.43 -6.21
N TYR A 46 -3.74 4.48 -5.62
CA TYR A 46 -3.07 5.39 -4.69
C TYR A 46 -4.01 5.74 -3.54
N GLU A 47 -3.46 6.21 -2.43
CA GLU A 47 -4.26 6.86 -1.40
C GLU A 47 -4.88 8.16 -1.95
N ARG A 48 -6.18 8.38 -1.71
CA ARG A 48 -6.92 9.52 -2.27
C ARG A 48 -6.25 10.84 -1.90
N ALA A 49 -5.90 11.03 -0.64
CA ALA A 49 -5.29 12.27 -0.17
C ALA A 49 -3.98 12.57 -0.94
N SER A 50 -3.13 11.55 -1.08
CA SER A 50 -1.85 11.64 -1.77
C SER A 50 -2.00 11.99 -3.25
N ILE A 51 -2.81 11.25 -4.00
CA ILE A 51 -2.98 11.50 -5.45
C ILE A 51 -3.70 12.82 -5.72
N MET A 52 -4.65 13.22 -4.88
CA MET A 52 -5.31 14.53 -5.04
C MET A 52 -4.32 15.67 -4.87
N GLU A 53 -3.40 15.59 -3.89
CA GLU A 53 -2.36 16.59 -3.71
C GLU A 53 -1.36 16.61 -4.88
N HIS A 54 -0.98 15.43 -5.40
CA HIS A 54 -0.17 15.34 -6.61
C HIS A 54 -0.83 16.07 -7.78
N LEU A 55 -2.10 15.75 -8.06
CA LEU A 55 -2.84 16.31 -9.20
C LEU A 55 -3.09 17.82 -9.11
N ARG A 56 -3.18 18.37 -7.90
CA ARG A 56 -3.23 19.83 -7.68
C ARG A 56 -1.94 20.52 -8.11
N ARG A 57 -0.78 19.89 -7.87
CA ARG A 57 0.54 20.44 -8.22
C ARG A 57 0.92 20.14 -9.65
N LYS A 58 0.60 18.94 -10.12
CA LYS A 58 0.97 18.41 -11.43
C LYS A 58 -0.12 17.47 -11.94
N PRO A 59 -0.91 17.87 -12.96
CA PRO A 59 -2.04 17.08 -13.47
C PRO A 59 -1.57 15.93 -14.39
N THR A 60 -0.76 15.03 -13.83
CA THR A 60 -0.22 13.85 -14.51
C THR A 60 -0.33 12.63 -13.61
N ASP A 61 -0.41 11.45 -14.21
CA ASP A 61 -0.25 10.18 -13.50
C ASP A 61 1.18 10.08 -12.92
N PRO A 62 1.37 9.79 -11.62
CA PRO A 62 2.69 9.73 -11.00
C PRO A 62 3.63 8.68 -11.63
N LEU A 63 3.07 7.56 -12.11
CA LEU A 63 3.81 6.46 -12.70
C LEU A 63 4.08 6.70 -14.18
N THR A 64 3.04 6.97 -14.98
CA THR A 64 3.18 7.05 -16.45
C THR A 64 3.56 8.45 -16.95
N ARG A 65 3.34 9.48 -16.12
CA ARG A 65 3.48 10.91 -16.47
C ARG A 65 2.53 11.40 -17.55
N GLU A 66 1.55 10.59 -17.94
CA GLU A 66 0.50 10.98 -18.86
C GLU A 66 -0.51 11.92 -18.19
N PRO A 67 -1.25 12.77 -18.94
CA PRO A 67 -2.28 13.64 -18.37
C PRO A 67 -3.33 12.85 -17.57
N LEU A 68 -3.56 13.28 -16.34
CA LEU A 68 -4.54 12.69 -15.43
C LEU A 68 -5.25 13.80 -14.67
N SER A 69 -6.57 13.67 -14.49
CA SER A 69 -7.39 14.60 -13.74
C SER A 69 -8.08 13.93 -12.57
N ILE A 70 -8.56 14.72 -11.60
CA ILE A 70 -9.31 14.20 -10.45
C ILE A 70 -10.58 13.47 -10.91
N ALA A 71 -11.19 13.90 -12.02
CA ALA A 71 -12.38 13.27 -12.60
C ALA A 71 -12.11 11.89 -13.22
N ASP A 72 -10.85 11.53 -13.45
CA ASP A 72 -10.45 10.21 -13.94
C ASP A 72 -10.31 9.18 -12.81
N LEU A 73 -10.29 9.63 -11.55
CA LEU A 73 -10.16 8.75 -10.39
C LEU A 73 -11.47 8.02 -10.10
N ARG A 74 -11.36 6.74 -9.74
CA ARG A 74 -12.50 5.92 -9.30
C ARG A 74 -12.18 5.29 -7.95
N PRO A 75 -13.14 5.19 -7.01
CA PRO A 75 -12.92 4.43 -5.78
C PRO A 75 -12.56 2.97 -6.09
N ASN A 76 -11.54 2.43 -5.42
CA ASN A 76 -11.20 1.02 -5.51
C ASN A 76 -11.73 0.27 -4.27
N LEU A 77 -13.02 -0.05 -4.28
CA LEU A 77 -13.71 -0.62 -3.11
C LEU A 77 -13.14 -1.99 -2.70
N ALA A 78 -12.77 -2.83 -3.67
CA ALA A 78 -12.18 -4.14 -3.38
C ALA A 78 -10.82 -4.01 -2.69
N LEU A 79 -9.97 -3.08 -3.13
CA LEU A 79 -8.69 -2.83 -2.47
C LEU A 79 -8.88 -2.20 -1.08
N LYS A 80 -9.90 -1.36 -0.92
CA LYS A 80 -10.25 -0.78 0.39
C LYS A 80 -10.63 -1.87 1.38
N GLU A 81 -11.47 -2.82 0.98
CA GLU A 81 -11.86 -3.98 1.80
C GLU A 81 -10.64 -4.85 2.14
N ALA A 82 -9.78 -5.15 1.16
CA ALA A 82 -8.57 -5.94 1.37
C ALA A 82 -7.55 -5.27 2.31
N CYS A 83 -7.36 -3.95 2.20
CA CYS A 83 -6.52 -3.21 3.13
C CYS A 83 -7.10 -3.21 4.54
N ALA A 84 -8.42 -3.05 4.68
CA ALA A 84 -9.09 -3.08 5.98
C ALA A 84 -8.95 -4.46 6.66
N GLU A 85 -9.24 -5.54 5.93
CA GLU A 85 -9.06 -6.92 6.40
C GLU A 85 -7.60 -7.17 6.82
N PHE A 86 -6.64 -6.73 6.01
CA PHE A 86 -5.22 -6.84 6.37
C PHE A 86 -4.90 -6.13 7.69
N LEU A 87 -5.37 -4.89 7.89
CA LEU A 87 -5.11 -4.13 9.12
C LEU A 87 -5.80 -4.75 10.35
N GLU A 88 -7.00 -5.31 10.18
CA GLU A 88 -7.72 -6.02 11.25
C GLU A 88 -6.96 -7.28 11.69
N GLU A 89 -6.47 -8.08 10.76
CA GLU A 89 -5.67 -9.27 11.04
C GLU A 89 -4.24 -8.94 11.52
N ASN A 90 -3.75 -7.74 11.17
CA ASN A 90 -2.38 -7.31 11.40
C ASN A 90 -2.35 -5.96 12.11
N GLY A 91 -2.95 -5.87 13.31
CA GLY A 91 -2.99 -4.62 14.09
C GLY A 91 -1.62 -3.97 14.35
N TRP A 92 -0.52 -4.72 14.23
CA TRP A 92 0.85 -4.19 14.28
C TRP A 92 1.21 -3.25 13.10
N ALA A 93 0.47 -3.31 11.99
CA ALA A 93 0.72 -2.52 10.79
C ALA A 93 0.08 -1.12 10.85
N VAL A 94 -0.72 -0.84 11.90
CA VAL A 94 -1.38 0.46 12.11
C VAL A 94 -0.39 1.54 12.59
N ASP A 95 0.74 1.14 13.18
CA ASP A 95 1.77 2.04 13.74
C ASP A 95 2.94 2.35 12.76
N TRP A 96 2.78 2.06 11.46
CA TRP A 96 3.86 2.19 10.46
C TRP A 96 3.87 3.53 9.72
#